data_AF-A0A165RJI9-F1
#
_entry.id   AF-A0A165RJI9-F1
#
_cell.length_a   1.000
_cell.length_b   1.000
_cell.length_c   1.000
_cell.angle_alpha   90.00
_cell.angle_beta   90.00
_cell.angle_gamma   90.00
#
_symmetry.space_group_name_H-M   'P 1'
#
loop_
_entity.id
_entity.type
_entity.pdbx_description
1 polymer ?
#
loop_
_entity_poly.entity_id
_entity_poly.type
_entity_poly.pdbx_seq_one_letter_code
_entity_poly.pdbx_strand_id
1 'polypeptide(L)' 'MNDHIKSALMTVAGIDQVLINLVWEPAWSLDKMSRAAKMTLGLH' A
#
# COMPACT_ATOMS: atom_id res chain seq x y z
N MET A 1 0.35 4.31 12.96
CA MET A 1 0.47 4.59 11.49
C MET A 1 0.75 3.31 10.71
N ASN A 2 1.75 2.50 11.07
CA ASN A 2 2.01 1.19 10.45
C ASN A 2 1.09 0.06 10.98
N ASP A 3 0.34 0.33 12.04
CA ASP A 3 -0.46 -0.67 12.77
C ASP A 3 -1.60 -1.22 11.94
N HIS A 4 -2.19 -0.40 11.06
CA HIS A 4 -3.25 -0.84 10.15
C HIS A 4 -2.72 -1.84 9.11
N ILE A 5 -1.51 -1.61 8.58
CA ILE A 5 -0.86 -2.49 7.61
C ILE A 5 -0.56 -3.84 8.27
N LYS A 6 0.07 -3.81 9.45
CA LYS A 6 0.38 -5.03 10.19
C LYS A 6 -0.88 -5.80 10.56
N SER A 7 -1.88 -5.12 11.12
CA SER A 7 -3.14 -5.75 11.52
C SER A 7 -3.84 -6.44 10.35
N ALA A 8 -3.92 -5.79 9.19
CA ALA A 8 -4.51 -6.40 7.99
C ALA A 8 -3.76 -7.67 7.56
N LEU A 9 -2.42 -7.64 7.58
CA LEU A 9 -1.60 -8.79 7.19
C LEU A 9 -1.68 -9.94 8.20
N MET A 10 -1.76 -9.64 9.51
CA MET A 10 -1.92 -10.66 10.55
C MET A 10 -3.26 -11.43 10.48
N THR A 11 -4.24 -10.97 9.68
CA THR A 11 -5.48 -11.73 9.44
C THR A 11 -5.27 -12.93 8.51
N VAL A 12 -4.17 -12.95 7.76
CA VAL A 12 -3.84 -14.05 6.84
C VAL A 12 -3.24 -15.21 7.63
N ALA A 13 -3.88 -16.37 7.54
CA ALA A 13 -3.42 -17.58 8.23
C ALA A 13 -2.00 -17.98 7.79
N GLY A 14 -1.12 -18.26 8.75
CA GLY A 14 0.26 -18.67 8.52
C GLY A 14 1.28 -17.53 8.41
N ILE A 15 0.89 -16.27 8.63
CA ILE A 15 1.83 -15.17 8.78
C ILE A 15 2.23 -15.02 10.26
N ASP A 16 3.49 -15.31 10.56
CA ASP A 16 4.04 -15.20 11.92
C ASP A 16 4.66 -13.83 12.21
N GLN A 17 5.21 -13.17 11.19
CA GLN A 17 5.91 -11.89 11.35
C GLN A 17 5.77 -10.98 10.12
N VAL A 18 5.52 -9.70 10.37
CA VAL A 18 5.45 -8.65 9.34
C VAL A 18 6.52 -7.59 9.58
N LEU A 19 7.46 -7.48 8.64
CA LEU A 19 8.50 -6.46 8.61
C LEU A 19 8.16 -5.41 7.54
N ILE A 20 8.10 -4.13 7.93
CA ILE A 20 7.79 -3.02 7.03
C ILE A 20 9.05 -2.17 6.88
N ASN A 21 9.58 -2.12 5.66
CA ASN A 21 10.72 -1.28 5.31
C ASN A 21 10.21 -0.07 4.51
N LEU A 22 10.23 1.09 5.13
CA LEU A 22 9.86 2.35 4.47
C LEU A 22 11.06 2.84 3.66
N VAL A 23 10.87 2.97 2.35
CA VAL A 23 11.86 3.50 1.41
C VAL A 23 11.30 4.74 0.74
N TRP A 24 12.18 5.68 0.43
CA TRP A 24 11.81 6.92 -0.27
C TRP A 24 12.09 6.90 -1.76
N GLU A 25 12.88 5.94 -2.22
CA GLU A 25 13.21 5.77 -3.63
C GLU A 25 12.75 4.40 -4.16
N PRO A 26 12.16 4.36 -5.37
CA PRO A 26 11.78 5.51 -6.18
C PRO A 26 10.61 6.28 -5.54
N ALA A 27 10.65 7.62 -5.63
CA ALA A 27 9.55 8.45 -5.16
C ALA A 27 8.20 8.03 -5.77
N TRP A 28 7.13 8.11 -4.96
CA TRP A 28 5.79 7.78 -5.43
C TRP A 28 5.22 8.91 -6.31
N SER A 29 4.53 8.51 -7.37
CA SER A 29 4.01 9.42 -8.39
C SER A 29 2.69 8.90 -8.95
N LEU A 30 1.89 9.79 -9.58
CA LEU A 30 0.54 9.49 -10.05
C LEU A 30 0.50 8.35 -11.09
N ASP A 31 1.60 8.10 -11.81
CA ASP A 31 1.71 6.96 -12.73
C ASP A 31 1.56 5.60 -12.02
N LYS A 32 1.91 5.51 -10.74
CA LYS A 32 1.78 4.30 -9.92
C LYS A 32 0.34 3.99 -9.52
N MET A 33 -0.60 4.90 -9.77
CA MET A 33 -2.04 4.64 -9.54
C MET A 33 -2.64 3.84 -10.69
N SER A 34 -3.51 2.88 -10.32
CA SER A 34 -4.31 2.13 -11.28
C SER A 34 -5.25 3.04 -12.06
N ARG A 35 -5.65 2.61 -13.27
CA ARG A 35 -6.64 3.34 -14.08
C ARG A 35 -7.93 3.58 -13.33
N ALA A 36 -8.43 2.58 -12.60
CA ALA A 36 -9.65 2.71 -11.81
C ALA A 36 -9.53 3.81 -10.74
N ALA A 37 -8.41 3.85 -10.01
CA ALA A 37 -8.17 4.88 -9.00
C ALA A 37 -8.13 6.29 -9.61
N LYS A 38 -7.46 6.46 -10.76
CA LYS A 38 -7.44 7.74 -11.49
C LYS A 38 -8.84 8.21 -11.87
N MET A 39 -9.66 7.30 -12.41
CA MET A 39 -11.04 7.61 -12.78
C MET A 39 -11.90 8.01 -11.59
N THR A 40 -11.82 7.27 -10.46
CA THR A 40 -12.56 7.61 -9.24
C THR A 40 -12.20 8.99 -8.70
N LEU A 41 -10.94 9.41 -8.87
CA LEU A 41 -10.46 10.72 -8.46
C LEU A 41 -10.69 11.83 -9.50
N GLY A 42 -11.34 11.53 -10.64
CA GLY A 42 -11.59 12.49 -11.71
C GLY A 42 -10.33 12.88 -12.50
N LEU A 43 -9.24 12.13 -12.35
CA LEU A 43 -8.03 12.29 -13.14
C LEU A 43 -8.24 11.59 -14.49
N HIS A 44 -8.69 12.37 -15.47
CA HIS A 44 -8.87 11.96 -16.87
C HIS A 44 -8.00 12.80 -17.79
#